data_AF-A0A529Y441-F1
#
_entry.id   AF-A0A529Y441-F1
#
_cell.length_a   1.000
_cell.length_b   1.000
_cell.length_c   1.000
_cell.angle_alpha   90.00
_cell.angle_beta   90.00
_cell.angle_gamma   90.00
#
_symmetry.space_group_name_H-M   'P 1'
#
loop_
_entity.id
_entity.type
_entity.pdbx_description
1 polymer ?
#
loop_
_entity_poly.entity_id
_entity_poly.type
_entity_poly.pdbx_seq_one_letter_code
_entity_poly.pdbx_strand_id
1 'polypeptide(L)'
;MNEYYDVNLKRARLDRLNGFANFRFEHVDLTERDRISALFLSTAPGIVVNLAAQAGVRYSLSSSIYGGSTRMPFSVHDSADHPLSLYAASKKANELMAHTYSHLFGTPTTGLRFFTVYGPWGRPDMALFIFTRAILAGEPIDVFNHGSMQRDFTYIDDIVEGLVRVMQRPATANPEWRSAAPDPATSSAPFRIHNIGGNSPVQLNRLIEVLEDALGRKAIRN
;
A
#
# COMPACT_ATOMS: atom_id res chain seq x y z
N MET A 1 -0.52 -14.89 -11.54
CA MET A 1 -1.01 -15.07 -10.16
C MET A 1 0.03 -15.90 -9.42
N ASN A 2 0.78 -15.31 -8.48
CA ASN A 2 1.91 -16.00 -7.82
C ASN A 2 1.44 -16.95 -6.70
N GLU A 3 2.34 -17.77 -6.16
CA GLU A 3 2.05 -18.76 -5.10
C GLU A 3 2.28 -18.23 -3.68
N TYR A 4 2.51 -16.93 -3.51
CA TYR A 4 2.86 -16.34 -2.21
C TYR A 4 1.84 -16.61 -1.07
N TYR A 5 0.56 -16.76 -1.44
CA TYR A 5 -0.49 -17.34 -0.62
C TYR A 5 -1.46 -18.07 -1.55
N ASP A 6 -2.35 -18.88 -0.97
CA ASP A 6 -3.27 -19.78 -1.65
C ASP A 6 -3.86 -19.17 -2.94
N VAL A 7 -3.54 -19.81 -4.06
CA VAL A 7 -4.00 -19.42 -5.39
C VAL A 7 -5.51 -19.63 -5.55
N ASN A 8 -6.08 -20.63 -4.86
CA ASN A 8 -7.52 -20.86 -4.89
C ASN A 8 -8.27 -19.72 -4.20
N LEU A 9 -7.73 -19.20 -3.09
CA LEU A 9 -8.28 -17.99 -2.45
C LEU A 9 -8.25 -16.78 -3.42
N LYS A 10 -7.19 -16.63 -4.21
CA LYS A 10 -7.08 -15.56 -5.22
C LYS A 10 -8.12 -15.73 -6.34
N ARG A 11 -8.28 -16.96 -6.86
CA ARG A 11 -9.28 -17.29 -7.88
C ARG A 11 -10.70 -17.06 -7.38
N ALA A 12 -11.04 -17.58 -6.20
CA ALA A 12 -12.35 -17.39 -5.59
C ALA A 12 -12.71 -15.91 -5.39
N ARG A 13 -11.72 -15.06 -5.06
CA ARG A 13 -11.91 -13.60 -4.96
C ARG A 13 -12.10 -12.95 -6.33
N LEU A 14 -11.34 -13.38 -7.33
CA LEU A 14 -11.49 -12.90 -8.71
C LEU A 14 -12.85 -13.28 -9.29
N ASP A 15 -13.36 -14.49 -9.03
CA ASP A 15 -14.63 -14.97 -9.57
C ASP A 15 -15.82 -14.10 -9.15
N ARG A 16 -15.73 -13.48 -7.96
CA ARG A 16 -16.73 -12.51 -7.49
C ARG A 16 -16.80 -11.25 -8.36
N LEU A 17 -15.71 -10.92 -9.05
CA LEU A 17 -15.63 -9.75 -9.92
C LEU A 17 -16.25 -9.99 -11.30
N ASN A 18 -16.39 -11.26 -11.71
CA ASN A 18 -16.99 -11.62 -13.00
C ASN A 18 -18.49 -11.23 -13.10
N GLY A 19 -19.15 -10.94 -11.97
CA GLY A 19 -20.52 -10.44 -11.95
C GLY A 19 -20.68 -8.97 -12.38
N PHE A 20 -19.58 -8.21 -12.49
CA PHE A 20 -19.63 -6.81 -12.90
C PHE A 20 -19.47 -6.68 -14.42
N ALA A 21 -20.50 -6.17 -15.10
CA ALA A 21 -20.51 -6.04 -16.57
C ALA A 21 -19.34 -5.22 -17.15
N ASN A 22 -18.82 -4.26 -16.38
CA ASN A 22 -17.72 -3.37 -16.78
C ASN A 22 -16.34 -3.85 -16.30
N PHE A 23 -16.24 -5.07 -15.78
CA PHE A 23 -14.98 -5.66 -15.34
C PHE A 23 -14.42 -6.60 -16.41
N ARG A 24 -13.15 -6.40 -16.77
CA ARG A 24 -12.37 -7.33 -17.60
C ARG A 24 -11.09 -7.68 -16.87
N PHE A 25 -10.84 -8.97 -16.71
CA PHE A 25 -9.59 -9.47 -16.14
C PHE A 25 -8.61 -9.87 -17.23
N GLU A 26 -7.38 -9.36 -17.12
CA GLU A 26 -6.26 -9.72 -17.99
C GLU A 26 -5.14 -10.29 -17.13
N HIS A 27 -4.79 -11.56 -17.33
CA HIS A 27 -3.67 -12.17 -16.63
C HIS A 27 -2.36 -11.89 -17.39
N VAL A 28 -1.69 -10.82 -16.98
CA VAL A 28 -0.40 -10.36 -17.52
C VAL A 28 0.56 -10.06 -16.38
N ASP A 29 1.82 -10.48 -16.50
CA ASP A 29 2.88 -10.08 -15.59
C ASP A 29 3.45 -8.70 -16.01
N LEU A 30 3.74 -7.83 -15.04
CA LEU A 30 4.26 -6.49 -15.32
C LEU A 30 5.63 -6.50 -16.04
N THR A 31 6.35 -7.63 -15.97
CA THR A 31 7.63 -7.82 -16.66
C THR A 31 7.47 -8.14 -18.16
N GLU A 32 6.27 -8.54 -18.60
CA GLU A 32 5.97 -8.85 -20.01
C GLU A 32 5.72 -7.58 -20.83
N ARG A 33 6.79 -6.83 -21.14
CA ARG A 33 6.75 -5.51 -21.80
C ARG A 33 5.81 -5.44 -23.01
N ASP A 34 5.92 -6.39 -23.94
CA ASP A 34 5.17 -6.35 -25.19
C ASP A 34 3.67 -6.55 -24.96
N ARG A 35 3.30 -7.43 -24.00
CA ARG A 35 1.90 -7.66 -23.62
C ARG A 35 1.31 -6.47 -22.89
N ILE A 36 2.05 -5.86 -21.97
CA ILE A 36 1.62 -4.62 -21.30
C ILE A 36 1.43 -3.51 -22.34
N SER A 37 2.36 -3.36 -23.28
CA SER A 37 2.26 -2.36 -24.35
C SER A 37 1.01 -2.58 -25.21
N ALA A 38 0.76 -3.81 -25.64
CA ALA A 38 -0.44 -4.17 -26.39
C ALA A 38 -1.74 -3.91 -25.60
N LEU A 39 -1.73 -4.16 -24.28
CA LEU A 39 -2.89 -3.90 -23.42
C LEU A 39 -3.18 -2.40 -23.30
N PHE A 40 -2.15 -1.58 -23.13
CA PHE A 40 -2.29 -0.12 -23.10
C PHE A 40 -2.80 0.45 -24.43
N LEU A 41 -2.32 -0.06 -25.56
CA LEU A 41 -2.76 0.36 -26.89
C LEU A 41 -4.22 -0.02 -27.17
N SER A 42 -4.62 -1.23 -26.78
CA SER A 42 -6.00 -1.72 -27.00
C SER A 42 -7.02 -1.14 -26.02
N THR A 43 -6.61 -0.84 -24.79
CA THR A 43 -7.50 -0.34 -23.73
C THR A 43 -7.56 1.18 -23.68
N ALA A 44 -6.47 1.86 -24.05
CA ALA A 44 -6.30 3.32 -23.97
C ALA A 44 -6.84 3.91 -22.64
N PRO A 45 -6.29 3.47 -21.47
CA PRO A 45 -6.87 3.82 -20.18
C PRO A 45 -6.74 5.32 -19.88
N GLY A 46 -7.85 5.94 -19.45
CA GLY A 46 -7.82 7.33 -18.97
C GLY A 46 -7.17 7.49 -17.59
N ILE A 47 -7.21 6.43 -16.76
CA ILE A 47 -6.61 6.39 -15.41
C ILE A 47 -5.97 5.01 -15.20
N VAL A 48 -4.78 4.99 -14.60
CA VAL A 48 -4.09 3.76 -14.21
C VAL A 48 -3.87 3.75 -12.70
N VAL A 49 -4.31 2.67 -12.04
CA VAL A 49 -4.06 2.43 -10.62
C VAL A 49 -3.11 1.24 -10.47
N ASN A 50 -1.83 1.52 -10.19
CA ASN A 50 -0.83 0.47 -10.04
C ASN A 50 -0.69 0.01 -8.58
N LEU A 51 -1.40 -1.07 -8.23
CA LEU A 51 -1.26 -1.75 -6.93
C LEU A 51 -0.43 -3.04 -7.01
N ALA A 52 -0.03 -3.45 -8.21
CA ALA A 52 0.73 -4.67 -8.43
C ALA A 52 2.18 -4.47 -7.97
N ALA A 53 2.61 -5.34 -7.07
CA ALA A 53 3.96 -5.40 -6.54
C ALA A 53 4.23 -6.83 -6.06
N GLN A 54 5.51 -7.20 -5.94
CA GLN A 54 5.84 -8.52 -5.44
C GLN A 54 5.34 -8.70 -4.00
N ALA A 55 4.43 -9.66 -3.82
CA ALA A 55 4.03 -10.12 -2.51
C ALA A 55 5.17 -10.97 -1.90
N GLY A 56 5.50 -10.75 -0.64
CA GLY A 56 6.65 -11.40 0.04
C GLY A 56 7.90 -10.56 0.20
N VAL A 57 7.98 -9.45 -0.53
CA VAL A 57 8.94 -8.36 -0.29
C VAL A 57 8.05 -7.16 0.05
N ARG A 58 7.91 -6.84 1.34
CA ARG A 58 6.72 -6.22 1.96
C ARG A 58 6.07 -4.96 1.30
N TYR A 59 5.14 -5.09 0.34
CA TYR A 59 3.95 -4.22 0.03
C TYR A 59 3.94 -3.32 -1.25
N SER A 60 2.90 -2.51 -1.47
CA SER A 60 2.89 -1.36 -2.40
C SER A 60 3.32 -0.11 -1.63
N LEU A 61 3.78 0.96 -2.29
CA LEU A 61 4.32 2.22 -1.70
C LEU A 61 4.01 2.35 -0.20
N SER A 62 5.01 2.22 0.65
CA SER A 62 4.83 1.83 2.06
C SER A 62 5.52 2.83 2.98
N SER A 63 4.98 3.05 4.17
CA SER A 63 5.64 3.79 5.25
C SER A 63 7.02 3.24 5.62
N SER A 64 7.37 2.02 5.20
CA SER A 64 8.76 1.52 5.27
C SER A 64 9.79 2.36 4.52
N ILE A 65 9.36 3.21 3.59
CA ILE A 65 10.23 4.15 2.88
C ILE A 65 10.90 5.15 3.84
N TYR A 66 10.24 5.43 4.98
CA TYR A 66 10.80 6.28 6.03
C TYR A 66 11.99 5.62 6.75
N GLY A 67 12.17 4.31 6.62
CA GLY A 67 13.39 3.60 6.96
C GLY A 67 13.94 3.93 8.34
N GLY A 68 15.16 4.46 8.39
CA GLY A 68 15.85 4.86 9.62
C GLY A 68 15.37 6.17 10.26
N SER A 69 14.31 6.80 9.75
CA SER A 69 13.79 8.05 10.32
C SER A 69 13.25 7.84 11.73
N THR A 70 13.68 8.70 12.66
CA THR A 70 13.22 8.73 14.06
C THR A 70 12.21 9.84 14.31
N ARG A 71 12.01 10.75 13.34
CA ARG A 71 11.11 11.89 13.47
C ARG A 71 9.66 11.45 13.28
N MET A 72 8.83 11.77 14.27
CA MET A 72 7.39 11.50 14.25
C MET A 72 6.60 12.81 14.38
N PRO A 73 5.42 12.92 13.74
CA PRO A 73 4.85 11.95 12.79
C PRO A 73 5.64 11.93 11.47
N PHE A 74 5.58 10.81 10.74
CA PHE A 74 6.20 10.74 9.42
C PHE A 74 5.55 11.72 8.44
N SER A 75 6.35 12.58 7.82
CA SER A 75 5.88 13.55 6.84
C SER A 75 6.36 13.20 5.44
N VAL A 76 5.54 13.42 4.41
CA VAL A 76 5.99 13.28 3.01
C VAL A 76 7.03 14.33 2.62
N HIS A 77 7.09 15.44 3.37
CA HIS A 77 8.05 16.52 3.19
C HIS A 77 9.43 16.21 3.81
N ASP A 78 9.57 15.08 4.50
CA ASP A 78 10.86 14.62 5.00
C ASP A 78 11.63 13.81 3.95
N SER A 79 12.96 13.83 4.06
CA SER A 79 13.82 12.90 3.34
C SER A 79 13.45 11.45 3.67
N ALA A 80 13.49 10.62 2.64
CA ALA A 80 13.25 9.18 2.71
C ALA A 80 14.39 8.41 2.02
N ASP A 81 15.63 8.89 2.24
CA ASP A 81 16.82 8.46 1.49
C ASP A 81 17.58 7.30 2.17
N HIS A 82 17.12 6.84 3.33
CA HIS A 82 17.75 5.77 4.12
C HIS A 82 16.82 4.55 4.29
N PRO A 83 16.44 3.86 3.20
CA PRO A 83 15.59 2.68 3.27
C PRO A 83 16.33 1.50 3.93
N LEU A 84 15.67 0.82 4.88
CA LEU A 84 16.23 -0.33 5.61
C LEU A 84 15.93 -1.69 4.95
N SER A 85 15.41 -1.70 3.72
CA SER A 85 15.11 -2.92 2.98
C SER A 85 15.13 -2.67 1.48
N LEU A 86 15.46 -3.70 0.70
CA LEU A 86 15.37 -3.66 -0.77
C LEU A 86 13.96 -3.30 -1.24
N TYR A 87 12.97 -3.79 -0.50
CA TYR A 87 11.58 -3.42 -0.69
C TYR A 87 11.36 -1.90 -0.64
N ALA A 88 11.75 -1.25 0.47
CA ALA A 88 11.60 0.19 0.65
C ALA A 88 12.37 0.97 -0.43
N ALA A 89 13.58 0.52 -0.77
CA ALA A 89 14.38 1.09 -1.85
C ALA A 89 13.66 1.02 -3.20
N SER A 90 13.05 -0.13 -3.56
CA SER A 90 12.28 -0.26 -4.80
C SER A 90 11.09 0.70 -4.86
N LYS A 91 10.45 0.99 -3.72
CA LYS A 91 9.35 1.96 -3.65
C LYS A 91 9.83 3.39 -3.79
N LYS A 92 10.99 3.71 -3.23
CA LYS A 92 11.63 5.00 -3.48
C LYS A 92 12.03 5.16 -4.95
N ALA A 93 12.57 4.11 -5.57
CA ALA A 93 12.87 4.11 -7.00
C ALA A 93 11.61 4.40 -7.84
N ASN A 94 10.46 3.83 -7.49
CA ASN A 94 9.19 4.15 -8.16
C ASN A 94 8.82 5.63 -8.05
N GLU A 95 9.02 6.29 -6.90
CA GLU A 95 8.78 7.74 -6.76
C GLU A 95 9.70 8.54 -7.71
N LEU A 96 10.98 8.19 -7.79
CA LEU A 96 11.96 8.85 -8.65
C LEU A 96 11.67 8.64 -10.14
N MET A 97 11.26 7.42 -10.53
CA MET A 97 10.85 7.10 -11.89
C MET A 97 9.59 7.89 -12.28
N ALA A 98 8.57 7.92 -11.40
CA ALA A 98 7.34 8.66 -11.62
C ALA A 98 7.58 10.18 -11.76
N HIS A 99 8.45 10.74 -10.92
CA HIS A 99 8.87 12.13 -11.02
C HIS A 99 9.53 12.43 -12.37
N THR A 100 10.50 11.61 -12.77
CA THR A 100 11.19 11.76 -14.08
C THR A 100 10.20 11.70 -15.25
N TYR A 101 9.27 10.74 -15.25
CA TYR A 101 8.23 10.65 -16.28
C TYR A 101 7.29 11.87 -16.29
N SER A 102 6.91 12.37 -15.12
CA SER A 102 6.08 13.57 -15.00
C SER A 102 6.79 14.80 -15.55
N HIS A 103 8.10 14.91 -15.28
CA HIS A 103 8.91 16.02 -15.75
C HIS A 103 9.13 15.99 -17.28
N LEU A 104 9.46 14.83 -17.83
CA LEU A 104 9.79 14.69 -19.26
C LEU A 104 8.55 14.69 -20.16
N PHE A 105 7.45 14.09 -19.71
CA PHE A 105 6.30 13.80 -20.56
C PHE A 105 5.01 14.48 -20.09
N GLY A 106 5.04 15.22 -18.98
CA GLY A 106 3.86 15.89 -18.43
C GLY A 106 2.80 14.94 -17.85
N THR A 107 3.10 13.65 -17.73
CA THR A 107 2.18 12.65 -17.19
C THR A 107 1.88 12.93 -15.72
N PRO A 108 0.63 13.21 -15.32
CA PRO A 108 0.30 13.41 -13.91
C PRO A 108 0.50 12.12 -13.12
N THR A 109 1.30 12.18 -12.05
CA THR A 109 1.52 11.03 -11.17
C THR A 109 1.27 11.37 -9.71
N THR A 110 0.60 10.46 -9.01
CA THR A 110 0.37 10.56 -7.57
C THR A 110 0.81 9.27 -6.89
N GLY A 111 1.83 9.35 -6.04
CA GLY A 111 2.25 8.25 -5.19
C GLY A 111 1.56 8.32 -3.84
N LEU A 112 1.07 7.18 -3.35
CA LEU A 112 0.43 7.05 -2.04
C LEU A 112 1.26 6.13 -1.16
N ARG A 113 1.84 6.64 -0.08
CA ARG A 113 2.55 5.86 0.94
C ARG A 113 1.53 5.28 1.92
N PHE A 114 1.20 4.00 1.73
CA PHE A 114 0.29 3.23 2.57
C PHE A 114 0.91 2.88 3.92
N PHE A 115 0.05 2.88 4.93
CA PHE A 115 0.30 2.26 6.22
C PHE A 115 -0.40 0.88 6.28
N THR A 116 -0.77 0.41 7.47
CA THR A 116 -1.35 -0.93 7.61
C THR A 116 -2.82 -0.89 7.22
N VAL A 117 -3.18 -1.58 6.15
CA VAL A 117 -4.58 -1.72 5.72
C VAL A 117 -5.18 -3.01 6.26
N TYR A 118 -6.39 -2.94 6.79
CA TYR A 118 -7.11 -4.11 7.32
C TYR A 118 -8.58 -4.13 6.87
N GLY A 119 -9.19 -5.31 6.90
CA GLY A 119 -10.62 -5.47 6.59
C GLY A 119 -10.93 -6.79 5.88
N PRO A 120 -12.19 -6.97 5.47
CA PRO A 120 -12.63 -8.12 4.67
C PRO A 120 -11.75 -8.35 3.45
N TRP A 121 -11.56 -9.62 3.08
CA TRP A 121 -10.69 -10.02 1.95
C TRP A 121 -9.23 -9.59 2.08
N GLY A 122 -8.79 -9.20 3.28
CA GLY A 122 -7.39 -8.90 3.53
C GLY A 122 -6.50 -10.12 3.34
N ARG A 123 -5.20 -9.88 3.48
CA ARG A 123 -4.17 -10.90 3.20
C ARG A 123 -3.96 -11.78 4.44
N PRO A 124 -3.85 -13.11 4.27
CA PRO A 124 -3.76 -14.04 5.40
C PRO A 124 -2.42 -13.98 6.16
N ASP A 125 -1.41 -13.32 5.59
CA ASP A 125 -0.07 -13.12 6.16
C ASP A 125 0.07 -11.82 6.98
N MET A 126 -1.03 -11.10 7.23
CA MET A 126 -1.04 -9.88 8.04
C MET A 126 -1.50 -10.13 9.47
N ALA A 127 -1.02 -9.30 10.41
CA ALA A 127 -1.26 -9.44 11.85
C ALA A 127 -2.73 -9.73 12.20
N LEU A 128 -3.69 -8.98 11.65
CA LEU A 128 -5.12 -9.22 11.88
C LEU A 128 -5.53 -10.68 11.60
N PHE A 129 -5.18 -11.21 10.42
CA PHE A 129 -5.57 -12.57 10.03
C PHE A 129 -4.73 -13.64 10.74
N ILE A 130 -3.44 -13.41 10.97
CA ILE A 130 -2.58 -14.32 11.72
C ILE A 130 -3.13 -14.49 13.14
N PHE A 131 -3.41 -13.39 13.84
CA PHE A 131 -3.91 -13.44 15.21
C PHE A 131 -5.31 -14.02 15.28
N THR A 132 -6.22 -13.63 14.38
CA THR A 132 -7.58 -14.20 14.33
C THR A 132 -7.53 -15.72 14.18
N ARG A 133 -6.69 -16.24 13.26
CA ARG A 133 -6.54 -17.67 13.04
C ARG A 133 -5.99 -18.39 14.28
N ALA A 134 -4.92 -17.85 14.87
CA ALA A 134 -4.29 -18.46 16.05
C ALA A 134 -5.24 -18.49 17.25
N ILE A 135 -5.95 -17.39 17.54
CA ILE A 135 -6.93 -17.31 18.63
C ILE A 135 -8.06 -18.33 18.44
N LEU A 136 -8.58 -18.46 17.21
CA LEU A 136 -9.63 -19.43 16.91
C LEU A 136 -9.14 -20.89 17.03
N ALA A 137 -7.89 -21.14 16.65
CA ALA A 137 -7.24 -22.46 16.75
C ALA A 137 -6.76 -22.81 18.17
N GLY A 138 -6.71 -21.84 19.09
CA GLY A 138 -6.10 -22.03 20.41
C GLY A 138 -4.57 -22.13 20.34
N GLU A 139 -3.96 -21.53 19.33
CA GLU A 139 -2.52 -21.46 19.14
C GLU A 139 -1.95 -20.14 19.71
N PRO A 140 -0.69 -20.13 20.16
CA PRO A 140 -0.05 -18.91 20.64
C PRO A 140 0.22 -17.89 19.52
N ILE A 141 0.18 -16.60 19.87
CA ILE A 141 0.59 -15.50 19.01
C ILE A 141 1.95 -14.92 19.45
N ASP A 142 2.78 -14.59 18.48
CA ASP A 142 4.05 -13.89 18.72
C ASP A 142 3.83 -12.39 18.83
N VAL A 143 4.09 -11.82 20.01
CA VAL A 143 3.95 -10.38 20.27
C VAL A 143 5.33 -9.77 20.52
N PHE A 144 5.96 -9.27 19.46
CA PHE A 144 7.26 -8.61 19.55
C PHE A 144 7.16 -7.27 20.31
N ASN A 145 8.23 -6.91 21.02
CA ASN A 145 8.38 -5.64 21.75
C ASN A 145 7.24 -5.37 22.78
N HIS A 146 6.80 -6.43 23.48
CA HIS A 146 5.74 -6.39 24.49
C HIS A 146 4.40 -5.78 24.01
N GLY A 147 4.18 -5.72 22.69
CA GLY A 147 2.96 -5.17 22.09
C GLY A 147 2.91 -3.63 22.08
N SER A 148 3.97 -2.96 22.53
CA SER A 148 4.10 -1.50 22.56
C SER A 148 4.36 -0.89 21.18
N MET A 149 4.57 -1.72 20.15
CA MET A 149 4.66 -1.24 18.78
C MET A 149 3.35 -0.58 18.36
N GLN A 150 3.45 0.68 17.95
CA GLN A 150 2.34 1.38 17.33
C GLN A 150 2.30 1.11 15.84
N ARG A 151 1.08 1.02 15.32
CA ARG A 151 0.80 0.88 13.89
C ARG A 151 -0.40 1.76 13.57
N ASP A 152 -0.31 2.44 12.44
CA ASP A 152 -1.47 3.10 11.84
C ASP A 152 -2.24 2.04 11.05
N PHE A 153 -3.41 1.69 11.55
CA PHE A 153 -4.35 0.76 10.94
C PHE A 153 -5.48 1.56 10.30
N THR A 154 -5.71 1.35 9.01
CA THR A 154 -6.78 2.00 8.25
C THR A 154 -7.70 0.94 7.66
N TYR A 155 -9.00 1.11 7.84
CA TYR A 155 -9.97 0.16 7.32
C TYR A 155 -10.01 0.25 5.79
N ILE A 156 -10.27 -0.88 5.13
CA ILE A 156 -10.20 -0.99 3.66
C ILE A 156 -11.17 -0.04 2.96
N ASP A 157 -12.35 0.21 3.51
CA ASP A 157 -13.33 1.10 2.87
C ASP A 157 -12.85 2.56 2.88
N ASP A 158 -12.16 3.00 3.94
CA ASP A 158 -11.54 4.34 3.99
C ASP A 158 -10.41 4.49 2.97
N ILE A 159 -9.63 3.42 2.78
CA ILE A 159 -8.58 3.37 1.75
C ILE A 159 -9.17 3.45 0.35
N VAL A 160 -10.24 2.71 0.08
CA VAL A 160 -10.95 2.73 -1.20
C VAL A 160 -11.50 4.13 -1.48
N GLU A 161 -12.14 4.75 -0.49
CA GLU A 161 -12.66 6.12 -0.63
C GLU A 161 -11.54 7.13 -0.92
N GLY A 162 -10.42 7.05 -0.18
CA GLY A 162 -9.25 7.89 -0.43
C GLY A 162 -8.68 7.72 -1.84
N LEU A 163 -8.56 6.48 -2.32
CA LEU A 163 -8.10 6.17 -3.67
C LEU A 163 -9.03 6.74 -4.75
N VAL A 164 -10.34 6.52 -4.64
CA VAL A 164 -11.33 7.02 -5.61
C VAL A 164 -11.28 8.55 -5.70
N ARG A 165 -11.15 9.26 -4.58
CA ARG A 165 -11.03 10.73 -4.57
C ARG A 165 -9.73 11.22 -5.19
N VAL A 166 -8.61 10.55 -4.91
CA VAL A 166 -7.30 10.90 -5.49
C VAL A 166 -7.31 10.68 -7.01
N MET A 167 -7.91 9.60 -7.50
CA MET A 167 -8.01 9.31 -8.94
C MET A 167 -8.74 10.42 -9.71
N GLN A 168 -9.67 11.12 -9.07
CA GLN A 168 -10.43 12.22 -9.67
C GLN A 168 -9.69 13.57 -9.61
N ARG A 169 -8.49 13.62 -9.02
CA ARG A 169 -7.70 14.84 -8.82
C ARG A 169 -6.27 14.64 -9.34
N PRO A 170 -6.05 14.70 -10.67
CA PRO A 170 -4.71 14.58 -11.24
C PRO A 170 -3.72 15.56 -10.58
N ALA A 171 -2.48 15.08 -10.35
CA ALA A 171 -1.43 15.93 -9.82
C ALA A 171 -1.18 17.13 -10.73
N THR A 172 -0.98 18.30 -10.13
CA THR A 172 -0.64 19.55 -10.84
C THR A 172 0.79 19.96 -10.52
N ALA A 173 1.39 20.83 -11.35
CA ALA A 173 2.66 21.46 -11.01
C ALA A 173 2.54 22.27 -9.71
N ASN A 174 3.59 22.31 -8.91
CA ASN A 174 3.73 23.27 -7.81
C ASN A 174 4.53 24.49 -8.32
N PRO A 175 3.90 25.65 -8.56
CA PRO A 175 4.59 26.83 -9.08
C PRO A 175 5.58 27.43 -8.07
N GLU A 176 5.45 27.10 -6.78
CA GLU A 176 6.34 27.59 -5.72
C GLU A 176 7.54 26.65 -5.46
N TRP A 177 7.64 25.54 -6.19
CA TRP A 177 8.71 24.58 -6.01
C TRP A 177 10.07 25.18 -6.40
N ARG A 178 11.09 24.96 -5.55
CA ARG A 178 12.43 25.52 -5.74
C ARG A 178 13.48 24.41 -5.63
N SER A 179 14.36 24.30 -6.62
CA SER A 179 15.47 23.32 -6.61
C SER A 179 16.45 23.54 -5.46
N ALA A 180 16.61 24.78 -4.99
CA ALA A 180 17.45 25.12 -3.84
C ALA A 180 16.86 24.67 -2.49
N ALA A 181 15.57 24.36 -2.43
CA ALA A 181 14.88 23.86 -1.25
C ALA A 181 13.85 22.81 -1.69
N PRO A 182 14.31 21.64 -2.17
CA PRO A 182 13.43 20.66 -2.80
C PRO A 182 12.49 20.04 -1.77
N ASP A 183 11.20 20.06 -2.06
CA ASP A 183 10.19 19.29 -1.33
C ASP A 183 10.04 17.91 -1.96
N PRO A 184 10.32 16.80 -1.25
CA PRO A 184 10.21 15.44 -1.80
C PRO A 184 8.79 15.05 -2.22
N ALA A 185 7.76 15.76 -1.76
CA ALA A 185 6.36 15.44 -2.02
C ALA A 185 5.76 16.20 -3.22
N THR A 186 6.44 17.22 -3.74
CA THR A 186 5.94 18.08 -4.81
C THR A 186 7.03 18.39 -5.84
N SER A 187 6.64 18.96 -6.99
CA SER A 187 7.59 19.36 -8.03
C SER A 187 7.01 20.45 -8.92
N SER A 188 7.86 21.11 -9.71
CA SER A 188 7.42 21.91 -10.87
C SER A 188 6.76 21.06 -11.96
N ALA A 189 6.97 19.73 -11.95
CA ALA A 189 6.22 18.76 -12.74
C ALA A 189 4.89 18.36 -12.06
N PRO A 190 3.90 17.79 -12.80
CA PRO A 190 2.65 17.27 -12.23
C PRO A 190 2.87 15.97 -11.43
N PHE A 191 3.59 16.08 -10.31
CA PHE A 191 3.99 14.99 -9.44
C PHE A 191 3.60 15.30 -7.99
N ARG A 192 2.96 14.34 -7.32
CA ARG A 192 2.60 14.45 -5.88
C ARG A 192 2.83 13.15 -5.13
N ILE A 193 3.24 13.27 -3.87
CA ILE A 193 3.26 12.16 -2.90
C ILE A 193 2.38 12.51 -1.71
N HIS A 194 1.57 11.56 -1.27
CA HIS A 194 0.77 11.66 -0.05
C HIS A 194 0.97 10.43 0.83
N ASN A 195 0.89 10.62 2.15
CA ASN A 195 0.62 9.52 3.07
C ASN A 195 -0.87 9.19 2.99
N ILE A 196 -1.21 7.90 2.98
CA ILE A 196 -2.59 7.42 3.10
C ILE A 196 -2.68 6.46 4.29
N GLY A 197 -3.42 6.90 5.31
CA GLY A 197 -3.54 6.24 6.60
C GLY A 197 -4.57 6.93 7.49
N GLY A 198 -4.86 6.35 8.64
CA GLY A 198 -5.83 6.87 9.60
C GLY A 198 -5.27 8.01 10.45
N ASN A 199 -3.95 8.23 10.41
CA ASN A 199 -3.22 9.21 11.22
C ASN A 199 -3.48 9.07 12.73
N SER A 200 -3.85 7.85 13.14
CA SER A 200 -4.15 7.48 14.53
C SER A 200 -3.40 6.19 14.85
N PRO A 201 -2.13 6.29 15.25
CA PRO A 201 -1.35 5.13 15.63
C PRO A 201 -1.97 4.45 16.85
N VAL A 202 -2.29 3.16 16.72
CA VAL A 202 -2.79 2.32 17.82
C VAL A 202 -1.76 1.27 18.20
N GLN A 203 -1.69 0.93 19.48
CA GLN A 203 -0.82 -0.13 19.96
C GLN A 203 -1.32 -1.50 19.46
N LEU A 204 -0.38 -2.41 19.19
CA LEU A 204 -0.71 -3.77 18.78
C LEU A 204 -1.56 -4.51 19.82
N ASN A 205 -1.35 -4.24 21.11
CA ASN A 205 -2.18 -4.79 22.18
C ASN A 205 -3.66 -4.42 22.03
N ARG A 206 -3.97 -3.21 21.56
CA ARG A 206 -5.35 -2.80 21.33
C ARG A 206 -6.02 -3.63 20.23
N LEU A 207 -5.28 -3.97 19.17
CA LEU A 207 -5.78 -4.87 18.13
C LEU A 207 -6.12 -6.25 18.71
N ILE A 208 -5.23 -6.79 19.55
CA ILE A 208 -5.43 -8.11 20.18
C ILE A 208 -6.67 -8.08 21.08
N GLU A 209 -6.83 -7.06 21.92
CA GLU A 209 -8.02 -6.90 22.78
C GLU A 209 -9.32 -6.88 21.97
N VAL A 210 -9.37 -6.08 20.89
CA VAL A 210 -10.55 -6.01 20.03
C VAL A 210 -10.85 -7.36 19.38
N LEU A 211 -9.82 -8.12 18.98
CA LEU A 211 -10.00 -9.47 18.46
C LEU A 211 -10.51 -10.42 19.55
N GLU A 212 -9.95 -10.38 20.75
CA GLU A 212 -10.40 -11.23 21.86
C GLU A 212 -11.88 -11.00 22.18
N ASP A 213 -12.30 -9.72 22.23
CA ASP A 213 -13.67 -9.32 22.49
C ASP A 213 -14.62 -9.76 21.35
N ALA A 214 -14.21 -9.55 20.10
CA ALA A 214 -15.01 -9.93 18.93
C ALA A 214 -15.14 -11.46 18.75
N LEU A 215 -14.12 -12.22 19.16
CA LEU A 215 -14.09 -13.68 19.05
C LEU A 215 -14.61 -14.40 20.31
N GLY A 216 -14.79 -13.68 21.43
CA GLY A 216 -15.15 -14.26 22.71
C GLY A 216 -14.09 -15.23 23.27
N ARG A 217 -12.81 -15.05 22.90
CA ARG A 217 -11.70 -15.94 23.27
C ARG A 217 -10.44 -15.14 23.57
N LYS A 218 -9.72 -15.49 24.65
CA LYS A 218 -8.44 -14.86 24.99
C LYS A 218 -7.30 -15.41 24.14
N ALA A 219 -6.39 -14.52 23.72
CA ALA A 219 -5.21 -14.91 22.99
C ALA A 219 -4.19 -15.56 23.94
N ILE A 220 -3.58 -16.66 23.52
CA ILE A 220 -2.39 -17.22 24.16
C ILE A 220 -1.19 -16.46 23.60
N ARG A 221 -0.34 -15.87 24.44
CA ARG A 221 0.79 -15.02 24.01
C ARG A 221 2.10 -15.71 24.37
N ASN A 222 3.05 -15.74 23.43
CA ASN A 222 4.43 -16.15 23.68
C ASN A 222 5.24 -15.03 24.36
#